data_AF-A0A098G846-F1
#
_entry.id   AF-A0A098G846-F1
#
_cell.length_a   1.000
_cell.length_b   1.000
_cell.length_c   1.000
_cell.angle_alpha   90.00
_cell.angle_beta   90.00
_cell.angle_gamma   90.00
#
_symmetry.space_group_name_H-M   'P 1'
#
loop_
_entity.id
_entity.type
_entity.pdbx_description
1 polymer ?
#
loop_
_entity_poly.entity_id
_entity_poly.type
_entity_poly.pdbx_seq_one_letter_code
_entity_poly.pdbx_strand_id
1 'polypeptide(L)'
;MPKSDSEAILLPESKKKLDSKEILLKLLTETRSQRKNALPSFQISCLDKLTAMISAIPVDEKTEMHLRTCGYLLDQCLCDLDKRFGREHTILGLINMDHLTNDEFYEKANRVLDDEVKSLNKYSSDSFYDQSFKIVKVFLIEIKREMEKLKTELDQRLIEAATLAIAYRSPPHL
;
A
#
# COMPACT_ATOMS: atom_id res chain seq x y z
N MET A 1 -3.66 54.13 -34.69
CA MET A 1 -2.81 53.02 -34.20
C MET A 1 -1.67 53.62 -33.39
N PRO A 2 -1.18 52.98 -32.31
CA PRO A 2 -1.39 51.60 -31.91
C PRO A 2 -2.31 51.43 -30.69
N LYS A 3 -2.95 50.27 -30.63
CA LYS A 3 -3.67 49.75 -29.47
C LYS A 3 -2.59 49.27 -28.49
N SER A 4 -2.70 49.67 -27.22
CA SER A 4 -1.89 49.08 -26.15
C SER A 4 -2.51 47.74 -25.82
N ASP A 5 -1.97 46.68 -26.41
CA ASP A 5 -2.33 45.31 -26.09
C ASP A 5 -1.92 45.06 -24.63
N SER A 6 -2.93 45.02 -23.77
CA SER A 6 -2.80 44.57 -22.39
C SER A 6 -2.60 43.06 -22.46
N GLU A 7 -1.34 42.62 -22.58
CA GLU A 7 -0.98 41.21 -22.40
C GLU A 7 -1.42 40.80 -20.99
N ALA A 8 -2.50 40.04 -20.94
CA ALA A 8 -2.89 39.30 -19.75
C ALA A 8 -1.73 38.38 -19.40
N ILE A 9 -0.98 38.74 -18.36
CA ILE A 9 0.00 37.86 -17.73
C ILE A 9 -0.78 36.66 -17.21
N LEU A 10 -0.75 35.58 -17.97
CA LEU A 10 -1.13 34.24 -17.52
C LEU A 10 -0.20 33.89 -16.37
N LEU A 11 -0.68 34.09 -15.14
CA LEU A 11 -0.06 33.51 -13.95
C LEU A 11 0.08 32.00 -14.20
N PRO A 12 1.28 31.41 -14.01
CA PRO A 12 1.47 29.99 -14.20
C PRO A 12 0.51 29.23 -13.29
N GLU A 13 -0.17 28.24 -13.88
CA GLU A 13 -1.08 27.33 -13.19
C GLU A 13 -0.47 26.95 -11.84
N SER A 14 -1.22 27.24 -10.78
CA SER A 14 -0.87 26.87 -9.43
C SER A 14 -0.44 25.40 -9.43
N LYS A 15 0.80 25.12 -9.00
CA LYS A 15 1.25 23.75 -8.74
C LYS A 15 0.21 23.13 -7.81
N LYS A 16 -0.68 22.29 -8.36
CA LYS A 16 -1.71 21.60 -7.61
C LYS A 16 -0.98 20.87 -6.48
N LYS A 17 -1.23 21.27 -5.23
CA LYS A 17 -0.63 20.62 -4.07
C LYS A 17 -1.16 19.19 -4.08
N LEU A 18 -0.28 18.23 -4.40
CA LEU A 18 -0.65 16.82 -4.44
C LEU A 18 -1.26 16.45 -3.09
N ASP A 19 -2.45 15.85 -3.12
CA ASP A 19 -3.08 15.37 -1.90
C ASP A 19 -2.33 14.14 -1.35
N SER A 20 -2.54 13.79 -0.07
CA SER A 20 -1.83 12.68 0.58
C SER A 20 -2.04 11.34 -0.14
N LYS A 21 -3.21 11.14 -0.77
CA LYS A 21 -3.50 9.94 -1.56
C LYS A 21 -2.68 9.92 -2.85
N GLU A 22 -2.62 11.05 -3.57
CA GLU A 22 -1.81 11.20 -4.80
C GLU A 22 -0.31 10.96 -4.52
N ILE A 23 0.21 11.47 -3.40
CA ILE A 23 1.61 11.22 -2.98
C ILE A 23 1.83 9.73 -2.69
N LEU A 24 0.94 9.10 -1.93
CA LEU A 24 1.03 7.69 -1.58
C LEU A 24 0.98 6.79 -2.82
N LEU A 25 0.05 7.06 -3.75
CA LEU A 25 -0.07 6.34 -5.01
C LEU A 25 1.17 6.49 -5.88
N LYS A 26 1.74 7.70 -5.93
CA LYS A 26 2.98 7.96 -6.65
C LYS A 26 4.13 7.12 -6.09
N LEU A 27 4.30 7.09 -4.77
CA LEU A 27 5.35 6.30 -4.12
C LEU A 27 5.19 4.79 -4.35
N LEU A 28 3.97 4.26 -4.26
CA LEU A 28 3.70 2.85 -4.53
C LEU A 28 4.02 2.49 -5.99
N THR A 29 3.60 3.34 -6.92
CA THR A 29 3.83 3.15 -8.37
C THR A 29 5.31 3.24 -8.74
N GLU A 30 6.04 4.19 -8.15
CA GLU A 30 7.48 4.34 -8.33
C GLU A 30 8.23 3.14 -7.76
N THR A 31 7.91 2.73 -6.53
CA THR A 31 8.53 1.55 -5.88
C THR A 31 8.32 0.30 -6.73
N ARG A 32 7.08 0.08 -7.18
CA ARG A 32 6.74 -1.03 -8.08
C ARG A 32 7.60 -1.00 -9.34
N SER A 33 7.72 0.15 -9.99
CA SER A 33 8.44 0.28 -11.26
C SER A 33 9.95 0.06 -11.09
N GLN A 34 10.53 0.60 -10.02
CA GLN A 34 11.96 0.46 -9.72
C GLN A 34 12.35 -0.97 -9.31
N ARG A 35 11.44 -1.68 -8.64
CA ARG A 35 11.70 -2.98 -8.03
C ARG A 35 11.08 -4.16 -8.79
N LYS A 36 10.38 -3.92 -9.91
CA LYS A 36 9.62 -4.94 -10.69
C LYS A 36 10.41 -6.22 -11.00
N ASN A 37 11.70 -6.10 -11.28
CA ASN A 37 12.54 -7.25 -11.65
C ASN A 37 13.33 -7.83 -10.46
N ALA A 38 13.30 -7.15 -9.31
CA ALA A 38 14.01 -7.55 -8.10
C ALA A 38 13.10 -8.24 -7.07
N LEU A 39 11.80 -7.93 -7.09
CA LEU A 39 10.84 -8.47 -6.13
C LEU A 39 10.28 -9.82 -6.56
N PRO A 40 10.04 -10.72 -5.61
CA PRO A 40 9.20 -11.90 -5.84
C PRO A 40 7.81 -11.50 -6.34
N SER A 41 7.22 -12.35 -7.20
CA SER A 41 5.89 -12.13 -7.77
C SER A 41 4.81 -11.88 -6.72
N PHE A 42 4.87 -12.58 -5.58
CA PHE A 42 3.97 -12.39 -4.45
C PHE A 42 4.03 -10.95 -3.89
N GLN A 43 5.24 -10.42 -3.63
CA GLN A 43 5.41 -9.06 -3.12
C GLN A 43 4.92 -8.01 -4.13
N ILE A 44 5.13 -8.25 -5.43
CA ILE A 44 4.56 -7.42 -6.50
C ILE A 44 3.04 -7.45 -6.47
N SER A 45 2.42 -8.63 -6.33
CA SER A 45 0.96 -8.76 -6.24
C SER A 45 0.39 -8.04 -5.02
N CYS A 46 1.06 -8.10 -3.87
CA CYS A 46 0.67 -7.31 -2.70
C CYS A 46 0.72 -5.82 -3.00
N LEU A 47 1.80 -5.32 -3.61
CA LEU A 47 1.95 -3.91 -3.96
C LEU A 47 0.90 -3.44 -4.98
N ASP A 48 0.62 -4.24 -6.00
CA ASP A 48 -0.41 -3.96 -7.01
C ASP A 48 -1.79 -3.90 -6.35
N LYS A 49 -2.08 -4.82 -5.42
CA LYS A 49 -3.34 -4.84 -4.69
C LYS A 49 -3.51 -3.64 -3.77
N LEU A 50 -2.47 -3.28 -3.00
CA LEU A 50 -2.46 -2.07 -2.18
C LEU A 50 -2.72 -0.83 -3.03
N THR A 51 -2.02 -0.70 -4.15
CA THR A 51 -2.15 0.44 -5.07
C THR A 51 -3.59 0.55 -5.61
N ALA A 52 -4.19 -0.57 -6.00
CA ALA A 52 -5.57 -0.62 -6.47
C ALA A 52 -6.57 -0.23 -5.38
N MET A 53 -6.39 -0.73 -4.15
CA MET A 53 -7.25 -0.41 -3.02
C MET A 53 -7.19 1.08 -2.66
N ILE A 54 -6.00 1.68 -2.62
CA ILE A 54 -5.84 3.11 -2.34
C ILE A 54 -6.45 3.95 -3.46
N SER A 55 -6.25 3.53 -4.72
CA SER A 55 -6.83 4.21 -5.89
C SER A 55 -8.35 4.27 -5.83
N ALA A 56 -8.98 3.20 -5.35
CA ALA A 56 -10.43 3.05 -5.24
C ALA A 56 -11.08 3.88 -4.12
N ILE A 57 -10.30 4.49 -3.21
CA ILE A 57 -10.88 5.35 -2.16
C ILE A 57 -11.55 6.57 -2.83
N PRO A 58 -12.85 6.82 -2.63
CA PRO A 58 -13.53 7.96 -3.25
C PRO A 58 -12.92 9.29 -2.79
N VAL A 59 -12.96 10.30 -3.66
CA VAL A 59 -12.51 11.67 -3.34
C VAL A 59 -13.72 12.59 -3.46
N ASP A 60 -14.60 12.54 -2.48
CA ASP A 60 -15.69 13.51 -2.28
C ASP A 60 -15.35 14.47 -1.13
N GLU A 61 -16.04 15.60 -0.97
CA GLU A 61 -15.73 16.64 0.04
C GLU A 61 -15.58 16.08 1.47
N LYS A 62 -16.46 15.14 1.84
CA LYS A 62 -16.43 14.49 3.16
C LYS A 62 -15.22 13.56 3.26
N THR A 63 -15.00 12.78 2.22
CA THR A 63 -13.89 11.84 2.13
C THR A 63 -12.56 12.57 1.99
N GLU A 64 -12.47 13.78 1.44
CA GLU A 64 -11.25 14.58 1.32
C GLU A 64 -10.79 15.10 2.70
N MET A 65 -11.72 15.58 3.52
CA MET A 65 -11.43 15.99 4.89
C MET A 65 -10.99 14.79 5.74
N HIS A 66 -11.67 13.65 5.61
CA HIS A 66 -11.25 12.42 6.26
C HIS A 66 -9.93 11.90 5.68
N LEU A 67 -9.70 11.98 4.37
CA LEU A 67 -8.51 11.52 3.64
C LEU A 67 -7.25 12.28 4.03
N ARG A 68 -7.32 13.54 4.45
CA ARG A 68 -6.13 14.21 5.02
C ARG A 68 -5.70 13.55 6.33
N THR A 69 -6.67 13.19 7.18
CA THR A 69 -6.39 12.48 8.43
C THR A 69 -6.04 11.01 8.17
N CYS A 70 -6.79 10.33 7.31
CA CYS A 70 -6.57 8.94 6.90
C CYS A 70 -5.26 8.79 6.14
N GLY A 71 -4.91 9.74 5.28
CA GLY A 71 -3.69 9.76 4.48
C GLY A 71 -2.46 9.88 5.37
N TYR A 72 -2.52 10.66 6.45
CA TYR A 72 -1.45 10.70 7.46
C TYR A 72 -1.30 9.36 8.20
N LEU A 73 -2.40 8.70 8.56
CA LEU A 73 -2.37 7.40 9.25
C LEU A 73 -1.90 6.27 8.31
N LEU A 74 -2.38 6.26 7.07
CA LEU A 74 -1.95 5.32 6.04
C LEU A 74 -0.50 5.54 5.65
N ASP A 75 -0.04 6.79 5.60
CA ASP A 75 1.37 7.10 5.40
C ASP A 75 2.24 6.39 6.44
N GLN A 76 1.95 6.55 7.73
CA GLN A 76 2.75 5.94 8.80
C GLN A 76 2.87 4.41 8.67
N CYS A 77 1.80 3.74 8.23
CA CYS A 77 1.79 2.29 8.03
C CYS A 77 2.46 1.86 6.71
N LEU A 78 2.34 2.66 5.65
CA LEU A 78 2.71 2.25 4.30
C LEU A 78 4.07 2.78 3.84
N CYS A 79 4.43 4.01 4.19
CA CYS A 79 5.59 4.71 3.62
C CYS A 79 6.44 5.43 4.67
N ASP A 80 5.81 5.99 5.70
CA ASP A 80 6.38 6.92 6.68
C ASP A 80 7.17 8.06 6.02
N LEU A 81 6.46 8.98 5.37
CA LEU A 81 7.02 10.16 4.72
C LEU A 81 7.86 11.02 5.67
N ASP A 82 7.52 11.02 6.96
CA ASP A 82 8.23 11.76 7.99
C ASP A 82 9.49 11.05 8.51
N LYS A 83 9.77 9.82 8.04
CA LYS A 83 10.95 9.01 8.39
C LYS A 83 11.15 8.82 9.90
N ARG A 84 10.05 8.80 10.65
CA ARG A 84 10.06 8.62 12.12
C ARG A 84 10.21 7.17 12.53
N PHE A 85 9.84 6.25 11.64
CA PHE A 85 9.83 4.82 11.82
C PHE A 85 10.93 4.16 10.98
N GLY A 86 11.49 3.07 11.49
CA GLY A 86 12.45 2.25 10.75
C GLY A 86 11.80 1.57 9.54
N ARG A 87 12.61 1.17 8.56
CA ARG A 87 12.12 0.49 7.33
C ARG A 87 11.33 -0.79 7.62
N GLU A 88 11.59 -1.46 8.74
CA GLU A 88 10.84 -2.66 9.16
C GLU A 88 9.42 -2.38 9.68
N HIS A 89 9.06 -1.11 9.87
CA HIS A 89 7.76 -0.70 10.42
C HIS A 89 6.77 -0.23 9.35
N THR A 90 7.16 -0.23 8.06
CA THR A 90 6.26 0.16 6.97
C THR A 90 6.24 -0.86 5.86
N ILE A 91 5.12 -1.00 5.16
CA ILE A 91 5.00 -1.96 4.06
C ILE A 91 5.99 -1.64 2.93
N LEU A 92 6.15 -0.36 2.53
CA LEU A 92 7.18 0.01 1.55
C LEU A 92 8.60 -0.18 2.08
N GLY A 93 8.83 0.06 3.36
CA GLY A 93 10.13 -0.18 3.97
C GLY A 93 10.52 -1.66 3.87
N LEU A 94 9.58 -2.57 4.14
CA LEU A 94 9.75 -4.02 3.95
C LEU A 94 10.00 -4.39 2.48
N ILE A 95 9.23 -3.83 1.54
CA ILE A 95 9.45 -4.05 0.09
C ILE A 95 10.85 -3.59 -0.35
N ASN A 96 11.38 -2.55 0.28
CA ASN A 96 12.71 -2.02 -0.01
C ASN A 96 13.84 -2.73 0.73
N MET A 97 13.55 -3.71 1.60
CA MET A 97 14.57 -4.57 2.18
C MET A 97 15.00 -5.59 1.13
N ASP A 98 16.29 -5.62 0.82
CA ASP A 98 16.87 -6.70 0.05
C ASP A 98 16.89 -7.94 0.95
N HIS A 99 16.46 -9.10 0.42
CA HIS A 99 16.51 -10.42 1.07
C HIS A 99 15.32 -10.87 1.95
N LEU A 100 14.15 -10.21 1.95
CA LEU A 100 12.97 -10.83 2.57
C LEU A 100 12.39 -11.94 1.69
N THR A 101 12.26 -13.13 2.26
CA THR A 101 11.44 -14.19 1.67
C THR A 101 9.96 -13.80 1.65
N ASN A 102 9.13 -14.52 0.88
CA ASN A 102 7.70 -14.26 0.85
C ASN A 102 7.03 -14.45 2.22
N ASP A 103 7.46 -15.45 2.99
CA ASP A 103 6.93 -15.73 4.32
C ASP A 103 7.34 -14.63 5.30
N GLU A 104 8.62 -14.25 5.35
CA GLU A 104 9.10 -13.17 6.22
C GLU A 104 8.44 -11.83 5.89
N PHE A 105 8.29 -11.53 4.59
CA PHE A 105 7.57 -10.34 4.14
C PHE A 105 6.12 -10.36 4.64
N TYR A 106 5.41 -11.46 4.43
CA TYR A 106 4.01 -11.61 4.84
C TYR A 106 3.85 -11.46 6.36
N GLU A 107 4.69 -12.12 7.16
CA GLU A 107 4.64 -12.04 8.63
C GLU A 107 4.91 -10.61 9.13
N LYS A 108 5.94 -9.96 8.58
CA LYS A 108 6.29 -8.59 8.98
C LYS A 108 5.23 -7.59 8.55
N ALA A 109 4.70 -7.71 7.33
CA ALA A 109 3.63 -6.83 6.85
C ALA A 109 2.36 -7.00 7.68
N ASN A 110 1.99 -8.23 8.05
CA ASN A 110 0.88 -8.47 8.98
C ASN A 110 1.10 -7.81 10.33
N ARG A 111 2.32 -7.89 10.87
CA ARG A 111 2.64 -7.23 12.15
C ARG A 111 2.48 -5.72 12.06
N VAL A 112 2.98 -5.10 10.99
CA VAL A 112 2.80 -3.67 10.73
C VAL A 112 1.31 -3.28 10.70
N LEU A 113 0.48 -4.04 9.99
CA LEU A 113 -0.96 -3.81 9.92
C LEU A 113 -1.64 -3.99 11.28
N ASP A 114 -1.27 -5.04 12.03
CA ASP A 114 -1.85 -5.33 13.34
C ASP A 114 -1.48 -4.28 14.40
N ASP A 115 -0.24 -3.81 14.37
CA ASP A 115 0.23 -2.79 15.30
C ASP A 115 -0.44 -1.44 15.02
N GLU A 116 -0.65 -1.09 13.75
CA GLU A 116 -1.41 0.10 13.37
C GLU A 116 -2.89 -0.02 13.79
N VAL A 117 -3.55 -1.15 13.55
CA VAL A 117 -4.94 -1.38 14.01
C VAL A 117 -5.05 -1.27 15.53
N LYS A 118 -4.09 -1.82 16.28
CA LYS A 118 -4.03 -1.66 17.75
C LYS A 118 -3.85 -0.20 18.16
N SER A 119 -3.00 0.54 17.44
CA SER A 119 -2.77 1.97 17.67
C SER A 119 -4.06 2.78 17.48
N LEU A 120 -4.75 2.57 16.35
CA LEU A 120 -6.04 3.20 16.05
C LEU A 120 -7.12 2.91 17.11
N ASN A 121 -7.15 1.68 17.65
CA ASN A 121 -8.09 1.34 18.73
C ASN A 121 -7.80 2.09 20.03
N LYS A 122 -6.54 2.45 20.30
CA LYS A 122 -6.19 3.28 21.47
C LYS A 122 -6.62 4.73 21.27
N TYR A 123 -6.52 5.25 20.04
CA TYR A 123 -6.94 6.62 19.75
C TYR A 123 -8.46 6.80 19.65
N SER A 124 -9.22 5.75 19.33
CA SER A 124 -10.68 5.86 19.20
C SER A 124 -11.42 6.06 20.53
N SER A 125 -10.76 5.92 21.68
CA SER A 125 -11.34 6.28 22.98
C SER A 125 -11.40 7.80 23.22
N ASP A 126 -10.69 8.60 22.44
CA ASP A 126 -10.65 10.07 22.53
C ASP A 126 -11.45 10.70 21.36
N SER A 127 -12.63 11.23 21.69
CA SER A 127 -13.85 11.26 20.86
C SER A 127 -13.92 12.24 19.66
N PHE A 128 -12.82 12.73 19.09
CA PHE A 128 -12.88 13.70 17.97
C PHE A 128 -12.69 13.07 16.57
N TYR A 129 -11.91 11.99 16.45
CA TYR A 129 -11.53 11.39 15.16
C TYR A 129 -12.12 9.98 14.92
N ASP A 130 -13.11 9.58 15.72
CA ASP A 130 -13.65 8.21 15.76
C ASP A 130 -14.07 7.67 14.37
N GLN A 131 -14.72 8.50 13.54
CA GLN A 131 -15.12 8.08 12.18
C GLN A 131 -13.93 7.91 11.23
N SER A 132 -12.94 8.82 11.26
CA SER A 132 -11.73 8.69 10.45
C SER A 132 -10.94 7.44 10.84
N PHE A 133 -10.77 7.19 12.14
CA PHE A 133 -10.08 5.99 12.62
C PHE A 133 -10.82 4.70 12.26
N LYS A 134 -12.16 4.69 12.32
CA LYS A 134 -12.96 3.56 11.85
C LYS A 134 -12.73 3.26 10.37
N ILE A 135 -12.72 4.30 9.53
CA ILE A 135 -12.47 4.14 8.08
C ILE A 135 -11.08 3.56 7.82
N VAL A 136 -10.03 4.13 8.43
CA VAL A 136 -8.66 3.61 8.25
C VAL A 136 -8.56 2.19 8.76
N LYS A 137 -9.12 1.89 9.93
CA LYS A 137 -9.10 0.55 10.50
C LYS A 137 -9.76 -0.48 9.59
N VAL A 138 -10.94 -0.17 9.04
CA VAL A 138 -11.62 -1.04 8.08
C VAL A 138 -10.72 -1.27 6.86
N PHE A 139 -10.11 -0.21 6.33
CA PHE A 139 -9.21 -0.31 5.19
C PHE A 139 -7.97 -1.18 5.46
N LEU A 140 -7.34 -1.04 6.63
CA LEU A 140 -6.18 -1.87 7.02
C LEU A 140 -6.56 -3.34 7.19
N ILE A 141 -7.75 -3.62 7.75
CA ILE A 141 -8.28 -4.98 7.86
C ILE A 141 -8.54 -5.58 6.48
N GLU A 142 -9.08 -4.79 5.54
CA GLU A 142 -9.28 -5.24 4.16
C GLU A 142 -7.96 -5.52 3.46
N ILE A 143 -6.93 -4.68 3.62
CA ILE A 143 -5.59 -4.93 3.08
C ILE A 143 -5.07 -6.26 3.62
N LYS A 144 -5.16 -6.47 4.94
CA LYS A 144 -4.72 -7.70 5.59
C LYS A 144 -5.40 -8.93 4.99
N ARG A 145 -6.72 -8.87 4.82
CA ARG A 145 -7.51 -9.96 4.23
C ARG A 145 -7.10 -10.26 2.79
N GLU A 146 -6.83 -9.25 1.98
CA GLU A 146 -6.38 -9.45 0.61
C GLU A 146 -4.95 -10.01 0.55
N MET A 147 -4.06 -9.60 1.45
CA MET A 147 -2.73 -10.20 1.58
C MET A 147 -2.81 -11.68 1.98
N GLU A 148 -3.71 -12.04 2.89
CA GLU A 148 -3.96 -13.44 3.29
C GLU A 148 -4.46 -14.30 2.12
N LYS A 149 -5.37 -13.76 1.29
CA LYS A 149 -5.81 -14.46 0.06
C LYS A 149 -4.65 -14.70 -0.89
N LEU A 150 -3.84 -13.67 -1.16
CA LEU A 150 -2.66 -13.81 -2.03
C LEU A 150 -1.66 -14.82 -1.48
N LYS A 151 -1.48 -14.88 -0.14
CA LYS A 151 -0.61 -15.86 0.50
C LYS A 151 -1.16 -17.28 0.35
N THR A 152 -2.46 -17.46 0.58
CA THR A 152 -3.14 -18.75 0.39
C THR A 152 -3.00 -19.25 -1.04
N GLU A 153 -3.17 -18.37 -2.03
CA GLU A 153 -2.98 -18.71 -3.45
C GLU A 153 -1.53 -19.09 -3.77
N LEU A 154 -0.54 -18.40 -3.18
CA LEU A 154 0.87 -18.74 -3.33
C LEU A 154 1.14 -20.15 -2.76
N ASP A 155 0.67 -20.42 -1.56
CA ASP A 155 0.90 -21.70 -0.87
C ASP A 155 0.27 -22.87 -1.63
N GLN A 156 -0.94 -22.68 -2.16
CA GLN A 156 -1.61 -23.66 -3.01
C GLN A 156 -0.79 -23.97 -4.28
N ARG A 157 -0.28 -22.94 -4.96
CA ARG A 157 0.57 -23.13 -6.16
C ARG A 157 1.88 -23.86 -5.84
N LEU A 158 2.46 -23.63 -4.67
CA LEU A 158 3.66 -24.33 -4.23
C LEU A 158 3.39 -25.82 -3.98
N ILE A 159 2.24 -26.14 -3.36
CA ILE A 159 1.80 -27.52 -3.15
C ILE A 159 1.57 -28.24 -4.48
N GLU A 160 0.89 -27.59 -5.43
CA GLU A 160 0.63 -28.13 -6.77
C GLU A 160 1.93 -28.39 -7.54
N ALA A 161 2.86 -27.43 -7.52
CA ALA A 161 4.16 -27.57 -8.16
C ALA A 161 4.98 -28.74 -7.56
N ALA A 162 4.96 -28.89 -6.23
CA ALA A 162 5.62 -30.00 -5.55
C ALA A 162 5.00 -31.36 -5.93
N THR A 163 3.67 -31.42 -6.00
CA THR A 163 2.92 -32.64 -6.38
C THR A 163 3.24 -33.06 -7.81
N LEU A 164 3.26 -32.12 -8.75
CA LEU A 164 3.65 -32.37 -10.14
C LEU A 164 5.10 -32.84 -10.24
N ALA A 165 6.03 -32.19 -9.53
CA ALA A 165 7.44 -32.58 -9.53
C ALA A 165 7.67 -34.01 -9.02
N ILE A 166 6.88 -34.47 -8.04
CA ILE A 166 6.91 -35.86 -7.56
C ILE A 166 6.36 -36.81 -8.64
N ALA A 167 5.23 -36.48 -9.26
CA ALA A 167 4.63 -37.30 -10.31
C ALA A 167 5.56 -37.51 -11.52
N TYR A 168 6.37 -36.51 -11.89
CA TYR A 168 7.36 -36.63 -12.97
C TYR A 168 8.63 -37.41 -12.60
N ARG A 169 8.91 -37.61 -11.30
CA ARG A 169 10.09 -38.37 -10.82
C ARG A 169 9.85 -39.87 -10.65
N SER A 170 8.60 -40.31 -10.72
CA SER A 170 8.21 -41.72 -10.69
C SER A 170 7.61 -42.11 -12.04
N PRO A 171 8.39 -42.66 -12.99
CA PRO A 171 7.81 -43.18 -14.22
C PRO A 171 6.84 -44.32 -13.87
N PRO A 172 5.71 -44.46 -14.56
CA PRO A 172 4.90 -45.66 -14.41
C PRO A 172 5.78 -46.86 -14.77
N HIS A 173 5.95 -47.77 -13.82
CA HIS A 173 6.57 -49.06 -14.06
C HIS A 173 5.72 -49.78 -15.13
N LEU A 174 6.21 -49.79 -16.36
CA LEU A 174 5.78 -50.70 -17.43
C LEU A 174 6.44 -52.07 -17.19
#